data_AF-A0A1S3X4N7-F1
#
_entry.id   AF-A0A1S3X4N7-F1
#
_cell.length_a   1.000
_cell.length_b   1.000
_cell.length_c   1.000
_cell.angle_alpha   90.00
_cell.angle_beta   90.00
_cell.angle_gamma   90.00
#
_symmetry.space_group_name_H-M   'P 1'
#
loop_
_entity.id
_entity.type
_entity.pdbx_description
1 polymer ?
#
loop_
_entity_poly.entity_id
_entity_poly.type
_entity_poly.pdbx_seq_one_letter_code
_entity_poly.pdbx_strand_id
1 'polypeptide(L)'
;MNLLKFYNKVPKITSASQNQSNREVIDTIAPQSDPAERTPILEYHPNHRDEIRRAYIQGGPCQPRYHDFPQSDFSKFKRRFNPIWFDEFNWLEYSVSTDAAYCLPCYLFKGESIHQGGGDVFSSKGFRNWNRKEYFKKHVGLPNSIHNKANRNCDDLMRQKQSIVAAFEKHSDQTKREYWVRLNASVDVVRILLKDLHFAVITKVKRH
;
A
#
# COMPACT_ATOMS: atom_id res chain seq x y z
N MET A 1 -8.11 52.26 -16.16
CA MET A 1 -8.38 51.34 -15.04
C MET A 1 -8.00 49.93 -15.49
N ASN A 2 -6.97 49.36 -14.86
CA ASN A 2 -6.26 48.16 -15.32
C ASN A 2 -6.85 46.91 -14.65
N LEU A 3 -7.45 46.00 -15.43
CA LEU A 3 -8.01 44.72 -14.96
C LEU A 3 -6.94 43.65 -14.63
N LEU A 4 -5.68 44.05 -14.46
CA LEU A 4 -4.52 43.19 -14.23
C LEU A 4 -4.16 42.97 -12.74
N LYS A 5 -5.06 43.29 -11.79
CA LYS A 5 -4.75 43.19 -10.35
C LYS A 5 -5.56 42.17 -9.53
N PHE A 6 -6.38 41.33 -10.15
CA PHE A 6 -7.14 40.30 -9.41
C PHE A 6 -6.63 38.87 -9.53
N TYR A 7 -5.60 38.59 -10.34
CA TYR A 7 -5.12 37.22 -10.59
C TYR A 7 -3.73 36.88 -10.04
N ASN A 8 -3.21 37.64 -9.08
CA ASN A 8 -1.91 37.35 -8.44
C ASN A 8 -2.01 37.35 -6.92
N LYS A 9 -2.76 36.41 -6.34
CA LYS A 9 -2.54 35.94 -4.95
C LYS A 9 -3.25 34.61 -4.67
N VAL A 10 -2.91 33.57 -5.43
CA VAL A 10 -3.06 32.19 -4.96
C VAL A 10 -1.71 31.53 -5.17
N PRO A 11 -1.04 31.02 -4.12
CA PRO A 11 0.18 30.24 -4.30
C PRO A 11 -0.11 29.10 -5.26
N LYS A 12 0.67 29.02 -6.35
CA LYS A 12 0.72 27.82 -7.20
C LYS A 12 1.23 26.67 -6.33
N ILE A 13 0.31 25.93 -5.71
CA ILE A 13 0.59 24.56 -5.28
C ILE A 13 0.72 23.78 -6.59
N THR A 14 1.96 23.63 -7.01
CA THR A 14 2.34 22.92 -8.22
C THR A 14 2.02 21.44 -8.00
N SER A 15 0.97 20.95 -8.66
CA SER A 15 0.50 19.56 -8.65
C SER A 15 1.50 18.56 -9.25
N ALA A 16 2.64 19.03 -9.76
CA ALA A 16 3.75 18.17 -10.18
C ALA A 16 4.58 17.64 -9.00
N SER A 17 4.66 18.37 -7.87
CA SER A 17 5.50 17.94 -6.74
C SER A 17 4.84 16.83 -5.90
N GLN A 18 3.51 16.85 -5.76
CA GLN A 18 2.77 15.84 -4.99
C GLN A 18 2.64 14.49 -5.72
N ASN A 19 2.65 14.49 -7.05
CA ASN A 19 2.56 13.24 -7.83
C ASN A 19 3.91 12.51 -7.93
N GLN A 20 5.02 13.23 -7.81
CA GLN A 20 6.35 12.63 -7.79
C GLN A 20 6.66 12.08 -6.38
N SER A 21 6.29 12.80 -5.32
CA SER A 21 6.42 12.30 -3.94
C SER A 21 5.49 11.10 -3.66
N ASN A 22 4.26 11.10 -4.16
CA ASN A 22 3.35 9.96 -3.96
C ASN A 22 3.76 8.73 -4.76
N ARG A 23 4.34 8.89 -5.96
CA ARG A 23 4.89 7.76 -6.71
C ARG A 23 6.12 7.16 -6.06
N GLU A 24 7.03 7.99 -5.54
CA GLU A 24 8.20 7.50 -4.79
C GLU A 24 7.79 6.80 -3.48
N VAL A 25 6.73 7.26 -2.80
CA VAL A 25 6.17 6.58 -1.61
C VAL A 25 5.53 5.22 -1.97
N ILE A 26 4.92 5.09 -3.15
CA ILE A 26 4.26 3.85 -3.61
C ILE A 26 5.27 2.84 -4.20
N ASP A 27 6.31 3.30 -4.90
CA ASP A 27 7.39 2.45 -5.42
C ASP A 27 8.35 1.97 -4.31
N THR A 28 8.38 2.66 -3.16
CA THR A 28 9.16 2.27 -1.97
C THR A 28 8.37 1.39 -1.00
N ILE A 29 7.11 1.04 -1.31
CA ILE A 29 6.37 -0.03 -0.62
C ILE A 29 6.87 -1.39 -1.12
N ALA A 30 8.16 -1.67 -0.93
CA ALA A 30 8.43 -2.99 -0.41
C ALA A 30 7.72 -3.00 0.94
N PRO A 31 6.61 -3.74 1.14
CA PRO A 31 5.98 -3.76 2.45
C PRO A 31 7.07 -4.08 3.45
N GLN A 32 7.28 -3.20 4.45
CA GLN A 32 8.16 -3.51 5.56
C GLN A 32 7.73 -4.89 6.04
N SER A 33 8.60 -5.86 5.77
CA SER A 33 8.16 -7.25 5.74
C SER A 33 7.79 -7.65 7.16
N ASP A 34 8.54 -7.16 8.15
CA ASP A 34 8.30 -7.43 9.54
C ASP A 34 6.96 -6.85 10.03
N PRO A 35 6.01 -7.69 10.48
CA PRO A 35 4.70 -7.25 10.97
C PRO A 35 4.74 -6.25 12.12
N ALA A 36 5.77 -6.30 12.97
CA ALA A 36 5.84 -5.43 14.15
C ALA A 36 6.29 -4.00 13.82
N GLU A 37 6.86 -3.78 12.63
CA GLU A 37 7.37 -2.47 12.21
C GLU A 37 6.35 -1.69 11.36
N ARG A 38 5.22 -2.31 11.01
CA ARG A 38 4.27 -1.71 10.08
C ARG A 38 3.48 -0.57 10.70
N THR A 39 3.35 0.52 9.96
CA THR A 39 2.45 1.63 10.30
C THR A 39 0.98 1.18 10.28
N PRO A 40 0.21 1.38 11.36
CA PRO A 40 -1.21 1.01 11.39
C PRO A 40 -2.01 1.54 10.20
N ILE A 41 -2.88 0.70 9.63
CA ILE A 41 -3.62 1.05 8.40
C ILE A 41 -4.44 2.35 8.54
N LEU A 42 -4.95 2.64 9.74
CA LEU A 42 -5.75 3.83 10.00
C LEU A 42 -4.94 5.13 10.00
N GLU A 43 -3.62 5.08 10.14
CA GLU A 43 -2.74 6.25 10.10
C GLU A 43 -2.52 6.75 8.68
N TYR A 44 -2.68 5.88 7.68
CA TYR A 44 -2.68 6.30 6.28
C TYR A 44 -3.94 7.10 5.95
N HIS A 45 -3.80 8.02 5.00
CA HIS A 45 -4.90 8.83 4.50
C HIS A 45 -6.02 7.93 3.92
N PRO A 46 -7.31 8.19 4.21
CA PRO A 46 -8.43 7.30 3.86
C PRO A 46 -8.44 6.81 2.41
N ASN A 47 -8.13 7.70 1.45
CA ASN A 47 -8.13 7.38 0.02
C ASN A 47 -7.02 6.39 -0.41
N HIS A 48 -6.00 6.16 0.42
CA HIS A 48 -4.88 5.27 0.10
C HIS A 48 -4.93 3.92 0.84
N ARG A 49 -5.80 3.79 1.86
CA ARG A 49 -5.84 2.60 2.72
C ARG A 49 -6.09 1.31 1.94
N ASP A 50 -7.02 1.34 1.00
CA ASP A 50 -7.37 0.18 0.19
C ASP A 50 -6.29 -0.19 -0.83
N GLU A 51 -5.56 0.80 -1.36
CA GLU A 51 -4.41 0.54 -2.21
C GLU A 51 -3.28 -0.15 -1.42
N ILE A 52 -3.00 0.34 -0.20
CA ILE A 52 -2.01 -0.23 0.71
C ILE A 52 -2.41 -1.65 1.14
N ARG A 53 -3.67 -1.87 1.52
CA ARG A 53 -4.18 -3.21 1.85
C ARG A 53 -3.99 -4.19 0.71
N ARG A 54 -4.29 -3.77 -0.53
CA ARG A 54 -4.08 -4.62 -1.71
C ARG A 54 -2.61 -4.94 -1.92
N ALA A 55 -1.70 -4.00 -1.68
CA ALA A 55 -0.25 -4.24 -1.76
C ALA A 55 0.18 -5.34 -0.76
N TYR A 56 -0.28 -5.27 0.49
CA TYR A 56 -0.02 -6.30 1.49
C TYR A 56 -0.63 -7.67 1.13
N ILE A 57 -1.90 -7.70 0.67
CA ILE A 57 -2.55 -8.96 0.26
C ILE A 57 -1.80 -9.60 -0.91
N GLN A 58 -1.34 -8.79 -1.86
CA GLN A 58 -0.60 -9.27 -3.03
C GLN A 58 0.82 -9.74 -2.67
N GLY A 59 1.46 -9.13 -1.68
CA GLY A 59 2.76 -9.57 -1.14
C GLY A 59 2.66 -10.83 -0.27
N GLY A 60 1.49 -11.08 0.31
CA GLY A 60 1.25 -12.20 1.21
C GLY A 60 1.83 -11.99 2.63
N PRO A 61 1.63 -12.97 3.52
CA PRO A 61 2.10 -12.89 4.90
C PRO A 61 3.62 -13.02 5.01
N CYS A 62 4.22 -12.32 5.97
CA CYS A 62 5.65 -12.44 6.25
C CYS A 62 5.98 -13.78 6.91
N GLN A 63 6.55 -14.71 6.14
CA GLN A 63 6.85 -16.07 6.57
C GLN A 63 8.34 -16.43 6.37
N PRO A 64 9.25 -15.90 7.20
CA PRO A 64 10.67 -16.20 7.09
C PRO A 64 10.94 -17.67 7.47
N ARG A 65 11.09 -18.56 6.48
CA ARG A 65 11.28 -20.01 6.72
C ARG A 65 12.70 -20.41 7.12
N TYR A 66 13.69 -19.64 6.67
CA TYR A 66 15.11 -19.89 6.89
C TYR A 66 15.69 -18.91 7.91
N HIS A 67 15.00 -18.76 9.04
CA HIS A 67 15.40 -17.89 10.14
C HIS A 67 15.72 -18.71 11.40
N ASP A 68 16.74 -18.29 12.13
CA ASP A 68 17.09 -18.88 13.42
C ASP A 68 16.14 -18.37 14.51
N PHE A 69 14.97 -19.03 14.61
CA PHE A 69 13.95 -18.67 15.59
C PHE A 69 14.49 -18.74 17.03
N PRO A 70 14.46 -17.63 17.78
CA PRO A 70 14.93 -17.57 19.16
C PRO A 70 14.21 -18.56 20.07
N GLN A 71 14.93 -19.07 21.06
CA GLN A 71 14.34 -19.89 22.12
C GLN A 71 14.05 -19.03 23.34
N SER A 72 12.87 -19.22 23.92
CA SER A 72 12.50 -18.66 25.20
C SER A 72 12.16 -19.78 26.18
N ASP A 73 12.36 -19.51 27.48
CA ASP A 73 12.05 -20.45 28.54
C ASP A 73 10.54 -20.45 28.84
N PHE A 74 9.91 -21.61 28.69
CA PHE A 74 8.52 -21.85 29.06
C PHE A 74 8.49 -22.85 30.20
N SER A 75 8.57 -22.32 31.43
CA SER A 75 8.71 -23.11 32.65
C SER A 75 9.96 -24.01 32.55
N LYS A 76 9.80 -25.33 32.42
CA LYS A 76 10.91 -26.29 32.38
C LYS A 76 11.44 -26.58 30.96
N PHE A 77 10.82 -26.03 29.92
CA PHE A 77 11.15 -26.35 28.53
C PHE A 77 11.50 -25.12 27.72
N LYS A 78 12.58 -25.18 26.96
CA LYS A 78 12.87 -24.19 25.92
C LYS A 78 11.94 -24.41 24.73
N ARG A 79 11.26 -23.35 24.30
CA ARG A 79 10.37 -23.38 23.13
C ARG A 79 10.72 -22.24 22.19
N ARG A 80 10.42 -22.44 20.91
CA ARG A 80 10.58 -21.47 19.84
C ARG A 80 9.39 -21.56 18.90
N PHE A 81 9.22 -20.56 18.06
CA PHE A 81 8.32 -20.65 16.92
C PHE A 81 8.72 -21.84 16.02
N ASN A 82 7.73 -22.57 15.50
CA ASN A 82 7.96 -23.68 14.57
C ASN A 82 7.52 -23.26 13.16
N PRO A 83 8.44 -23.19 12.17
CA PRO A 83 8.12 -22.76 10.81
C PRO A 83 7.14 -23.67 10.07
N ILE A 84 6.96 -24.93 10.50
CA ILE A 84 5.94 -25.83 9.95
C ILE A 84 4.52 -25.26 10.14
N TRP A 85 4.32 -24.38 11.14
CA TRP A 85 3.03 -23.74 11.34
C TRP A 85 2.62 -22.83 10.18
N PHE A 86 3.56 -22.34 9.36
CA PHE A 86 3.22 -21.59 8.15
C PHE A 86 2.46 -22.45 7.13
N ASP A 87 2.74 -23.75 7.07
CA ASP A 87 2.05 -24.68 6.16
C ASP A 87 0.61 -24.99 6.63
N GLU A 88 0.38 -24.91 7.95
CA GLU A 88 -0.94 -25.15 8.55
C GLU A 88 -1.81 -23.89 8.58
N PHE A 89 -1.19 -22.71 8.66
CA PHE A 89 -1.87 -21.43 8.83
C PHE A 89 -1.34 -20.41 7.80
N ASN A 90 -1.99 -20.37 6.65
CA ASN A 90 -1.63 -19.49 5.54
C ASN A 90 -1.65 -17.99 5.88
N TRP A 91 -2.39 -17.56 6.90
CA TRP A 91 -2.48 -16.18 7.37
C TRP A 91 -1.39 -15.77 8.37
N LEU A 92 -0.65 -16.76 8.88
CA LEU A 92 0.29 -16.58 9.99
C LEU A 92 1.51 -15.82 9.52
N GLU A 93 1.85 -14.78 10.25
CA GLU A 93 3.06 -14.01 10.06
C GLU A 93 3.99 -14.16 11.26
N TYR A 94 5.28 -13.96 11.04
CA TYR A 94 6.28 -13.91 12.10
C TYR A 94 7.09 -12.62 12.00
N SER A 95 7.24 -11.94 13.12
CA SER A 95 8.14 -10.80 13.30
C SER A 95 9.47 -11.28 13.86
N VAL A 96 10.55 -10.99 13.14
CA VAL A 96 11.92 -11.26 13.58
C VAL A 96 12.32 -10.26 14.66
N SER A 97 11.90 -9.00 14.54
CA SER A 97 12.27 -7.94 15.48
C SER A 97 11.67 -8.15 16.88
N THR A 98 10.48 -8.75 16.98
CA THR A 98 9.79 -8.95 18.27
C THR A 98 9.72 -10.39 18.75
N ASP A 99 10.21 -11.36 17.95
CA ASP A 99 10.01 -12.80 18.18
C ASP A 99 8.54 -13.09 18.54
N ALA A 100 7.64 -12.74 17.64
CA ALA A 100 6.20 -12.85 17.85
C ALA A 100 5.44 -13.16 16.55
N ALA A 101 4.32 -13.86 16.69
CA ALA A 101 3.45 -14.23 15.60
C ALA A 101 2.26 -13.26 15.46
N TYR A 102 1.92 -12.94 14.22
CA TYR A 102 0.87 -12.00 13.84
C TYR A 102 -0.07 -12.63 12.81
N CYS A 103 -1.14 -11.90 12.48
CA CYS A 103 -2.15 -12.32 11.51
C CYS A 103 -2.37 -11.20 10.49
N LEU A 104 -1.98 -11.46 9.23
CA LEU A 104 -2.06 -10.47 8.18
C LEU A 104 -3.50 -9.92 8.00
N PRO A 105 -4.54 -10.76 7.80
CA PRO A 105 -5.90 -10.25 7.65
C PRO A 105 -6.37 -9.39 8.84
N CYS A 106 -6.08 -9.83 10.07
CA CYS A 106 -6.50 -9.11 11.27
C CYS A 106 -5.78 -7.78 11.43
N TYR A 107 -4.51 -7.69 11.02
CA TYR A 107 -3.77 -6.43 10.95
C TYR A 107 -4.42 -5.46 9.95
N LEU A 108 -4.75 -5.93 8.74
CA LEU A 108 -5.25 -5.09 7.65
C LEU A 108 -6.64 -4.46 7.91
N PHE A 109 -7.49 -5.17 8.64
CA PHE A 109 -8.88 -4.78 8.92
C PHE A 109 -9.14 -4.52 10.41
N LYS A 110 -8.09 -4.23 11.18
CA LYS A 110 -8.20 -3.79 12.58
C LYS A 110 -9.06 -2.52 12.68
N GLY A 111 -9.97 -2.48 13.65
CA GLY A 111 -10.78 -1.28 13.96
C GLY A 111 -12.08 -1.11 13.18
N GLU A 112 -12.38 -1.94 12.17
CA GLU A 112 -13.60 -1.80 11.37
C GLU A 112 -14.86 -2.41 11.99
N SER A 113 -14.75 -3.14 13.11
CA SER A 113 -15.91 -3.72 13.79
C SER A 113 -16.09 -3.14 15.20
N ILE A 114 -17.27 -2.54 15.44
CA ILE A 114 -17.70 -1.92 16.71
C ILE A 114 -17.66 -2.90 17.91
N HIS A 115 -17.65 -4.21 17.66
CA HIS A 115 -17.66 -5.27 18.68
C HIS A 115 -16.31 -6.00 18.85
N GLN A 116 -15.19 -5.30 18.66
CA GLN A 116 -13.83 -5.83 18.85
C GLN A 116 -13.45 -6.00 20.34
N GLY A 117 -14.29 -6.69 21.12
CA GLY A 117 -14.02 -7.03 22.53
C GLY A 117 -13.05 -8.21 22.73
N GLY A 118 -12.40 -8.70 21.66
CA GLY A 118 -11.58 -9.91 21.69
C GLY A 118 -10.15 -9.68 21.21
N GLY A 119 -9.25 -9.43 22.15
CA GLY A 119 -7.79 -9.68 22.07
C GLY A 119 -7.06 -9.22 20.81
N ASP A 120 -6.45 -8.03 20.87
CA ASP A 120 -5.52 -7.45 19.87
C ASP A 120 -4.15 -8.16 19.77
N VAL A 121 -4.11 -9.45 20.15
CA VAL A 121 -2.85 -10.20 20.29
C VAL A 121 -2.22 -10.44 18.92
N PHE A 122 -2.99 -10.92 17.95
CA PHE A 122 -2.46 -11.24 16.62
C PHE A 122 -2.40 -10.04 15.67
N SER A 123 -3.11 -8.95 15.96
CA SER A 123 -3.16 -7.76 15.12
C SER A 123 -2.18 -6.66 15.55
N SER A 124 -1.71 -6.64 16.81
CA SER A 124 -0.76 -5.60 17.25
C SER A 124 0.21 -6.01 18.35
N LYS A 125 -0.19 -6.81 19.34
CA LYS A 125 0.73 -7.15 20.45
C LYS A 125 1.78 -8.22 20.09
N GLY A 126 1.45 -9.09 19.14
CA GLY A 126 2.21 -10.28 18.84
C GLY A 126 1.90 -11.44 19.78
N PHE A 127 1.75 -12.64 19.23
CA PHE A 127 1.59 -13.89 19.98
C PHE A 127 2.95 -14.56 20.19
N ARG A 128 3.32 -14.84 21.43
CA ARG A 128 4.62 -15.43 21.78
C ARG A 128 4.53 -16.78 22.51
N ASN A 129 3.32 -17.30 22.71
CA ASN A 129 3.11 -18.47 23.58
C ASN A 129 3.36 -19.79 22.84
N TRP A 130 4.63 -20.12 22.59
CA TRP A 130 5.05 -21.22 21.70
C TRP A 130 4.64 -22.63 22.13
N ASN A 131 4.32 -22.84 23.40
CA ASN A 131 3.78 -24.11 23.90
C ASN A 131 2.26 -24.26 23.65
N ARG A 132 1.58 -23.24 23.12
CA ARG A 132 0.13 -23.14 23.00
C ARG A 132 -0.34 -22.99 21.56
N LYS A 133 0.13 -23.87 20.66
CA LYS A 133 -0.26 -23.87 19.23
C LYS A 133 -1.77 -23.91 19.02
N GLU A 134 -2.53 -24.53 19.92
CA GLU A 134 -3.99 -24.58 19.86
C GLU A 134 -4.66 -23.19 19.82
N TYR A 135 -3.96 -22.14 20.24
CA TYR A 135 -4.45 -20.77 20.15
C TYR A 135 -4.54 -20.26 18.72
N PHE A 136 -3.77 -20.78 17.77
CA PHE A 136 -3.95 -20.43 16.35
C PHE A 136 -5.30 -20.93 15.83
N LYS A 137 -5.70 -22.15 16.20
CA LYS A 137 -7.03 -22.69 15.85
C LYS A 137 -8.15 -21.93 16.55
N LYS A 138 -7.98 -21.59 17.83
CA LYS A 138 -8.94 -20.75 18.56
C LYS A 138 -9.06 -19.34 17.97
N HIS A 139 -7.95 -18.78 17.46
CA HIS A 139 -7.92 -17.48 16.81
C HIS A 139 -8.74 -17.48 15.51
N VAL A 140 -8.59 -18.52 14.67
CA VAL A 140 -9.44 -18.72 13.49
C VAL A 140 -10.90 -18.80 13.91
N GLY A 141 -11.21 -19.62 14.92
CA GLY A 141 -12.53 -19.65 15.56
C GLY A 141 -13.66 -20.05 14.60
N LEU A 142 -14.88 -19.59 14.91
CA LEU A 142 -16.10 -19.86 14.13
C LEU A 142 -16.19 -18.99 12.86
N PRO A 143 -17.07 -19.29 11.89
CA PRO A 143 -17.18 -18.53 10.63
C PRO A 143 -17.39 -17.01 10.77
N ASN A 144 -17.96 -16.56 11.88
CA ASN A 144 -18.19 -15.14 12.18
C ASN A 144 -17.15 -14.53 13.14
N SER A 145 -16.04 -15.22 13.39
CA SER A 145 -14.90 -14.70 14.13
C SER A 145 -14.32 -13.46 13.46
N ILE A 146 -13.56 -12.68 14.22
CA ILE A 146 -12.83 -11.50 13.72
C ILE A 146 -11.88 -11.92 12.59
N HIS A 147 -11.17 -13.04 12.75
CA HIS A 147 -10.28 -13.60 11.74
C HIS A 147 -11.02 -13.89 10.42
N ASN A 148 -12.11 -14.67 10.45
CA ASN A 148 -12.83 -15.05 9.25
C ASN A 148 -13.56 -13.87 8.57
N LYS A 149 -13.97 -12.86 9.35
CA LYS A 149 -14.47 -11.59 8.78
C LYS A 149 -13.36 -10.83 8.06
N ALA A 150 -12.21 -10.66 8.69
CA ALA A 150 -11.06 -10.00 8.07
C ALA A 150 -10.56 -10.74 6.84
N ASN A 151 -10.57 -12.07 6.85
CA ASN A 151 -10.18 -12.88 5.70
C ASN A 151 -11.15 -12.69 4.52
N ARG A 152 -12.47 -12.68 4.77
CA ARG A 152 -13.48 -12.34 3.75
C ARG A 152 -13.28 -10.94 3.18
N ASN A 153 -12.97 -9.96 4.03
CA ASN A 153 -12.69 -8.60 3.57
C ASN A 153 -11.45 -8.55 2.65
N CYS A 154 -10.43 -9.39 2.89
CA CYS A 154 -9.29 -9.51 1.98
C CYS A 154 -9.75 -10.00 0.59
N ASP A 155 -10.56 -11.06 0.57
CA ASP A 155 -11.09 -11.65 -0.68
C ASP A 155 -11.96 -10.64 -1.43
N ASP A 156 -12.87 -9.97 -0.73
CA ASP A 156 -13.78 -8.97 -1.29
C ASP A 156 -13.01 -7.77 -1.88
N LEU A 157 -12.01 -7.27 -1.16
CA LEU A 157 -11.19 -6.15 -1.61
C LEU A 157 -10.38 -6.49 -2.87
N MET A 158 -9.89 -7.73 -2.99
CA MET A 158 -9.19 -8.20 -4.19
C MET A 158 -10.14 -8.41 -5.37
N ARG A 159 -11.37 -8.89 -5.12
CA ARG A 159 -12.42 -9.02 -6.15
C ARG A 159 -12.85 -7.66 -6.70
N GLN A 160 -12.95 -6.63 -5.86
CA GLN A 160 -13.29 -5.27 -6.30
C GLN A 160 -12.34 -4.72 -7.37
N LYS A 161 -11.02 -4.99 -7.25
CA LYS A 161 -10.02 -4.61 -8.26
C LYS A 161 -10.22 -5.32 -9.59
N GLN A 162 -10.85 -6.50 -9.58
CA GLN A 162 -11.18 -7.29 -10.78
C GLN A 162 -12.57 -6.94 -11.34
N SER A 163 -13.30 -6.03 -10.70
CA SER A 163 -14.64 -5.63 -11.15
C SER A 163 -14.59 -4.83 -12.46
N ILE A 164 -15.72 -4.86 -13.17
CA ILE A 164 -15.92 -4.09 -14.41
C ILE A 164 -15.72 -2.58 -14.15
N VAL A 165 -16.14 -2.07 -12.98
CA VAL A 165 -15.97 -0.66 -12.60
C VAL A 165 -14.49 -0.28 -12.54
N ALA A 166 -13.67 -1.10 -11.87
CA ALA A 166 -12.22 -0.87 -11.79
C ALA A 166 -11.55 -0.93 -13.19
N ALA A 167 -12.03 -1.80 -14.08
CA ALA A 167 -11.56 -1.86 -15.46
C ALA A 167 -11.91 -0.58 -16.25
N PHE A 168 -13.12 -0.02 -16.07
CA PHE A 168 -13.53 1.23 -16.69
C PHE A 168 -12.71 2.43 -16.20
N GLU A 169 -12.44 2.53 -14.90
CA GLU A 169 -11.60 3.59 -14.33
C GLU A 169 -10.18 3.53 -14.92
N LYS A 170 -9.58 2.33 -14.98
CA LYS A 170 -8.27 2.13 -15.60
C LYS A 170 -8.24 2.55 -17.08
N HIS A 171 -9.29 2.23 -17.83
CA HIS A 171 -9.43 2.64 -19.23
C HIS A 171 -9.56 4.17 -19.38
N SER A 172 -10.35 4.80 -18.50
CA SER A 172 -10.48 6.27 -18.44
C SER A 172 -9.14 6.96 -18.21
N ASP A 173 -8.35 6.47 -17.25
CA ASP A 173 -7.03 7.03 -16.95
C ASP A 173 -6.03 6.81 -18.08
N GLN A 174 -6.08 5.66 -18.76
CA GLN A 174 -5.27 5.40 -19.94
C GLN A 174 -5.60 6.40 -21.06
N THR A 175 -6.89 6.64 -21.29
CA THR A 175 -7.35 7.60 -22.32
C THR A 175 -6.86 9.02 -22.01
N LYS A 176 -6.93 9.45 -20.74
CA LYS A 176 -6.40 10.75 -20.30
C LYS A 176 -4.89 10.87 -20.51
N ARG A 177 -4.13 9.81 -20.20
CA ARG A 177 -2.66 9.79 -20.42
C ARG A 177 -2.32 9.93 -21.90
N GLU A 178 -2.97 9.16 -22.76
CA GLU A 178 -2.75 9.22 -24.21
C GLU A 178 -3.10 10.60 -24.79
N TYR A 179 -4.21 11.18 -24.34
CA TYR A 179 -4.58 12.55 -24.70
C TYR A 179 -3.48 13.55 -24.30
N TRP A 180 -2.97 13.46 -23.08
CA TRP A 180 -1.89 14.32 -22.59
C TRP A 180 -0.59 14.19 -23.41
N VAL A 181 -0.22 12.97 -23.79
CA VAL A 181 0.96 12.73 -24.63
C VAL A 181 0.81 13.40 -26.00
N ARG A 182 -0.37 13.23 -26.65
CA ARG A 182 -0.65 13.87 -27.94
C ARG A 182 -0.62 15.40 -27.84
N LEU A 183 -1.21 15.95 -26.77
CA LEU A 183 -1.23 17.39 -26.53
C LEU A 183 0.19 17.95 -26.36
N ASN A 184 1.02 17.32 -25.52
CA ASN A 184 2.41 17.75 -25.33
C ASN A 184 3.22 17.67 -26.63
N ALA A 185 3.08 16.57 -27.40
CA ALA A 185 3.74 16.45 -28.69
C ALA A 185 3.34 17.60 -29.65
N SER A 186 2.06 17.97 -29.67
CA SER A 186 1.55 19.06 -30.51
C SER A 186 2.13 20.42 -30.07
N VAL A 187 2.19 20.67 -28.76
CA VAL A 187 2.80 21.87 -28.18
C VAL A 187 4.29 21.96 -28.51
N ASP A 188 5.01 20.83 -28.44
CA ASP A 188 6.44 20.80 -28.75
C ASP A 188 6.71 21.06 -30.23
N VAL A 189 5.88 20.52 -31.15
CA VAL A 189 5.96 20.83 -32.59
C VAL A 189 5.77 22.32 -32.84
N VAL A 190 4.73 22.94 -32.27
CA VAL A 190 4.50 24.39 -32.42
C VAL A 190 5.68 25.19 -31.89
N ARG A 191 6.28 24.77 -30.76
CA ARG A 191 7.45 25.44 -30.18
C ARG A 191 8.67 25.35 -31.09
N ILE A 192 8.91 24.21 -31.74
CA ILE A 192 10.02 24.03 -32.70
C ILE A 192 9.80 24.94 -33.92
N LEU A 193 8.61 24.91 -34.52
CA LEU A 193 8.29 25.74 -35.68
C LEU A 193 8.46 27.23 -35.38
N LEU A 194 8.04 27.69 -34.21
CA LEU A 194 8.23 29.09 -33.78
C LEU A 194 9.71 29.45 -33.58
N LYS A 195 10.53 28.52 -33.05
CA LYS A 195 11.98 28.74 -32.92
C LYS A 195 12.67 28.81 -34.28
N ASP A 196 12.31 27.93 -35.21
CA ASP A 196 12.88 27.90 -36.55
C ASP A 196 12.50 29.17 -37.34
N LEU A 197 11.26 29.62 -37.20
CA LEU A 197 10.81 30.90 -37.76
C LEU A 197 11.56 32.09 -37.16
N HIS A 198 11.77 32.11 -35.84
CA HIS A 198 12.55 33.15 -35.18
C HIS A 198 14.02 33.17 -35.65
N PHE A 199 14.63 31.99 -35.84
CA PHE A 199 16.00 31.87 -36.36
C PHE A 199 16.11 32.32 -37.83
N ALA A 200 15.12 31.99 -38.65
CA ALA A 200 15.04 32.42 -40.05
C ALA A 200 14.87 33.94 -40.20
N VAL A 201 14.11 34.59 -39.30
CA VAL A 201 13.95 36.05 -39.29
C VAL A 201 15.25 36.75 -38.86
N ILE A 202 15.94 36.27 -37.83
CA ILE A 202 17.21 36.85 -37.36
C ILE A 202 18.31 36.73 -38.43
N THR A 203 18.40 35.58 -39.11
CA THR A 203 19.39 35.36 -40.17
C THR A 203 19.13 36.20 -41.42
N LYS A 204 17.87 36.56 -41.72
CA LYS A 204 17.54 37.54 -42.76
C LYS A 204 17.91 38.98 -42.37
N VAL A 205 17.73 39.37 -41.11
CA VAL A 205 18.07 40.72 -40.63
C VAL A 205 19.58 40.97 -40.57
N LYS A 206 20.41 39.93 -40.32
CA LYS A 206 21.89 40.05 -40.30
C LYS A 206 22.58 40.02 -41.68
N ARG A 207 21.83 39.83 -42.78
CA ARG A 207 22.38 39.81 -44.16
C ARG A 207 22.21 41.13 -44.93
N HIS A 208 21.74 42.18 -44.27
CA HIS A 208 21.82 43.57 -44.73
C HIS A 208 22.79 44.34 -43.83
#